data_AF-A0A377CK61-F1
#
_entry.id   AF-A0A377CK61-F1
#
_cell.length_a   1.000
_cell.length_b   1.000
_cell.length_c   1.000
_cell.angle_alpha   90.00
_cell.angle_beta   90.00
_cell.angle_gamma   90.00
#
_symmetry.space_group_name_H-M   'P 1'
#
loop_
_entity.id
_entity.type
_entity.pdbx_description
1 polymer ?
#
loop_
_entity_poly.entity_id
_entity_poly.type
_entity_poly.pdbx_seq_one_letter_code
_entity_poly.pdbx_strand_id
1 'polypeptide(L)'
;MILEANNTIAPVPKPGTTITIPSQLLLPDAPRQGIIVNLAELRLYYYPPGENIVQVYPIGIGLQGLETPVMETRVGQKIPNPTWTPTAGIRQRSLERGIKLPPVVPAGPNNPLGRYALRLAHGNGEYLIHGTSAPDSVGLRVSSGCIRMNAPDIKALFSSVRTERR
;
A
#
# COMPACT_ATOMS: atom_id res chain seq x y z
N MET A 1 -5.73 5.49 13.18
CA MET A 1 -6.40 4.26 13.64
C MET A 1 -6.06 3.86 15.07
N ILE A 2 -4.88 3.28 15.38
CA ILE A 2 -4.54 3.01 16.79
C ILE A 2 -4.37 4.34 17.54
N LEU A 3 -3.57 5.27 17.02
CA LEU A 3 -3.39 6.58 17.65
C LEU A 3 -4.68 7.43 17.72
N GLU A 4 -5.61 7.26 16.77
CA GLU A 4 -6.89 7.97 16.80
C GLU A 4 -7.83 7.41 17.87
N ALA A 5 -7.89 6.09 18.01
CA ALA A 5 -8.63 5.44 19.09
C ALA A 5 -7.94 5.58 20.46
N ASN A 6 -6.69 6.06 20.49
CA ASN A 6 -5.84 6.16 21.67
C ASN A 6 -5.09 7.51 21.68
N ASN A 7 -5.84 8.61 21.59
CA ASN A 7 -5.31 9.97 21.42
C ASN A 7 -4.48 10.51 22.61
N THR A 8 -4.35 9.75 23.69
CA THR A 8 -3.55 10.08 24.88
C THR A 8 -2.29 9.22 25.05
N ILE A 9 -2.04 8.25 24.15
CA ILE A 9 -0.93 7.31 24.29
C ILE A 9 0.32 7.83 23.56
N ALA A 10 1.48 7.70 24.21
CA ALA A 10 2.77 8.04 23.59
C ALA A 10 3.07 7.15 22.36
N PRO A 11 3.85 7.63 21.37
CA PRO A 11 4.18 6.85 20.17
C PRO A 11 4.75 5.46 20.47
N VAL A 12 5.47 5.32 21.60
CA VAL A 12 5.89 4.05 22.16
C VAL A 12 5.19 3.88 23.53
N PRO A 13 4.15 3.05 23.62
CA PRO A 13 3.43 2.80 24.87
C PRO A 13 4.34 2.11 25.90
N LYS A 14 4.23 2.47 27.17
CA LYS A 14 4.95 1.77 28.25
C LYS A 14 4.35 0.36 28.47
N PRO A 15 5.13 -0.62 28.94
CA PRO A 15 4.56 -1.90 29.38
C PRO A 15 3.41 -1.68 30.38
N GLY A 16 2.31 -2.41 30.21
CA GLY A 16 1.09 -2.26 31.03
C GLY A 16 0.10 -1.18 30.54
N THR A 17 0.43 -0.44 29.48
CA THR A 17 -0.53 0.51 28.87
C THR A 17 -1.68 -0.25 28.20
N THR A 18 -2.92 0.06 28.57
CA THR A 18 -4.11 -0.44 27.88
C THR A 18 -4.28 0.27 26.53
N ILE A 19 -4.41 -0.50 25.46
CA ILE A 19 -4.58 0.01 24.10
C ILE A 19 -5.90 -0.52 23.53
N THR A 20 -6.75 0.39 23.07
CA THR A 20 -7.96 0.02 22.32
C THR A 20 -7.59 -0.31 20.87
N ILE A 21 -7.94 -1.51 20.41
CA ILE A 21 -7.81 -1.88 19.00
C ILE A 21 -9.17 -1.67 18.33
N PRO A 22 -9.34 -0.62 17.49
CA PRO A 22 -10.60 -0.36 16.82
C PRO A 22 -10.81 -1.37 15.68
N SER A 23 -11.41 -2.51 16.00
CA SER A 23 -11.73 -3.58 15.05
C SER A 23 -13.06 -3.36 14.33
N GLN A 24 -13.97 -2.59 14.92
CA GLN A 24 -15.23 -2.21 14.28
C GLN A 24 -14.99 -1.05 13.32
N LEU A 25 -15.54 -1.17 12.12
CA LEU A 25 -15.42 -0.18 11.06
C LEU A 25 -16.73 -0.09 10.27
N LEU A 26 -17.01 1.10 9.75
CA LEU A 26 -18.04 1.29 8.73
C LEU A 26 -17.43 0.99 7.37
N LEU A 27 -18.14 0.22 6.55
CA LEU A 27 -17.69 -0.03 5.18
C LEU A 27 -17.89 1.25 4.35
N PRO A 28 -16.98 1.53 3.41
CA PRO A 28 -17.13 2.69 2.52
C PRO A 28 -18.43 2.57 1.72
N ASP A 29 -19.04 3.71 1.43
CA ASP A 29 -20.18 3.81 0.52
C ASP A 29 -19.68 3.71 -0.94
N ALA A 30 -19.38 2.48 -1.34
CA ALA A 30 -18.86 2.12 -2.65
C ALA A 30 -19.37 0.73 -3.06
N PRO A 31 -19.32 0.38 -4.36
CA PRO A 31 -19.65 -0.97 -4.80
C PRO A 31 -18.83 -2.02 -4.04
N ARG A 32 -19.51 -3.05 -3.52
CA ARG A 32 -18.87 -4.16 -2.79
C ARG A 32 -18.27 -5.18 -3.75
N GLN A 33 -17.39 -4.71 -4.61
CA GLN A 33 -16.79 -5.51 -5.67
C GLN A 33 -15.31 -5.12 -5.86
N GLY A 34 -14.44 -6.12 -6.00
CA GLY A 34 -13.04 -5.88 -6.32
C GLY A 34 -12.31 -5.15 -5.20
N ILE A 35 -11.45 -4.19 -5.57
CA ILE A 35 -10.58 -3.45 -4.64
C ILE A 35 -11.13 -2.03 -4.49
N ILE A 36 -11.45 -1.64 -3.25
CA ILE A 36 -11.77 -0.26 -2.88
C ILE A 36 -10.67 0.27 -1.97
N VAL A 37 -10.12 1.44 -2.29
CA VAL A 37 -9.08 2.10 -1.50
C VAL A 37 -9.64 3.37 -0.88
N ASN A 38 -9.67 3.42 0.45
CA ASN A 38 -10.03 4.63 1.19
C ASN A 38 -8.75 5.33 1.67
N LEU A 39 -8.36 6.40 0.97
CA LEU A 39 -7.15 7.17 1.27
C LEU A 39 -7.24 7.95 2.58
N ALA A 40 -8.44 8.32 3.03
CA ALA A 40 -8.63 9.04 4.29
C ALA A 40 -8.40 8.11 5.48
N GLU A 41 -8.84 6.85 5.38
CA GLU A 41 -8.69 5.85 6.44
C GLU A 41 -7.41 5.02 6.34
N LEU A 42 -6.63 5.17 5.26
CA LEU A 42 -5.45 4.34 4.99
C LEU A 42 -5.78 2.86 4.98
N ARG A 43 -6.90 2.51 4.35
CA ARG A 43 -7.40 1.14 4.23
C ARG A 43 -7.67 0.74 2.78
N LEU A 44 -7.38 -0.53 2.50
CA LEU A 44 -7.80 -1.23 1.28
C LEU A 44 -8.83 -2.29 1.67
N TYR A 45 -9.95 -2.31 0.96
CA TYR A 45 -11.02 -3.29 1.07
C TYR A 45 -11.01 -4.15 -0.18
N TYR A 46 -10.95 -5.46 -0.02
CA TYR A 46 -11.08 -6.41 -1.12
C TYR A 46 -12.33 -7.26 -0.93
N TYR A 47 -13.19 -7.27 -1.94
CA TYR A 47 -14.40 -8.07 -2.04
C TYR A 47 -14.16 -9.20 -3.06
N PRO A 48 -13.84 -10.43 -2.60
CA PRO A 48 -13.57 -11.55 -3.50
C PRO A 48 -14.82 -11.91 -4.33
N PRO A 49 -14.68 -12.18 -5.64
CA PRO A 49 -15.82 -12.56 -6.47
C PRO A 49 -16.49 -13.85 -5.98
N GLY A 50 -17.81 -13.80 -5.77
CA GLY A 50 -18.60 -14.97 -5.37
C GLY A 50 -18.58 -15.27 -3.87
N GLU A 51 -17.93 -14.44 -3.06
CA GLU A 51 -17.90 -14.59 -1.60
C GLU A 51 -18.60 -13.39 -0.93
N ASN A 52 -19.39 -13.65 0.11
CA ASN A 52 -20.01 -12.59 0.91
C ASN A 52 -19.11 -12.19 2.08
N ILE A 53 -17.86 -11.86 1.78
CA ILE A 53 -16.86 -11.41 2.75
C ILE A 53 -16.15 -10.15 2.27
N VAL A 54 -15.51 -9.44 3.20
CA VAL A 54 -14.61 -8.33 2.89
C VAL A 54 -13.29 -8.55 3.64
N GLN A 55 -12.19 -8.43 2.92
CA GLN A 55 -10.84 -8.45 3.47
C GLN A 55 -10.36 -7.01 3.60
N VAL A 56 -9.92 -6.62 4.80
CA VAL A 56 -9.53 -5.23 5.09
C VAL A 56 -8.06 -5.20 5.45
N TYR A 57 -7.30 -4.33 4.77
CA TYR A 57 -5.86 -4.23 4.92
C TYR A 57 -5.44 -2.79 5.23
N PRO A 58 -4.54 -2.56 6.19
CA PRO A 58 -3.90 -1.26 6.36
C PRO A 58 -2.96 -1.00 5.18
N ILE A 59 -2.88 0.25 4.73
CA ILE A 59 -2.02 0.66 3.62
C ILE A 59 -1.20 1.91 3.95
N GLY A 60 -0.05 2.05 3.30
CA GLY A 60 0.69 3.32 3.21
C GLY A 60 0.46 3.97 1.84
N ILE A 61 0.36 5.29 1.78
CA ILE A 61 0.03 6.03 0.55
C ILE A 61 1.02 7.18 0.29
N GLY A 62 0.80 7.90 -0.82
CA GLY A 62 1.57 9.08 -1.20
C GLY A 62 1.64 10.15 -0.11
N LEU A 63 2.83 10.74 0.08
CA LEU A 63 2.96 11.94 0.91
C LEU A 63 2.35 13.17 0.22
N GLN A 64 2.14 14.25 0.96
CA GLN A 64 1.62 15.50 0.40
C GLN A 64 2.55 16.05 -0.70
N GLY A 65 1.98 16.49 -1.82
CA GLY A 65 2.68 16.87 -3.05
C GLY A 65 3.11 15.69 -3.94
N LEU A 66 2.90 14.45 -3.49
CA LEU A 66 3.14 13.21 -4.24
C LEU A 66 2.00 12.22 -3.96
N GLU A 67 0.77 12.73 -3.94
CA GLU A 67 -0.40 12.00 -3.51
C GLU A 67 -0.65 10.77 -4.36
N THR A 68 -1.22 9.74 -3.73
CA THR A 68 -1.88 8.67 -4.48
C THR A 68 -3.12 9.28 -5.14
N PRO A 69 -3.26 9.21 -6.47
CA PRO A 69 -4.38 9.83 -7.17
C PRO A 69 -5.69 9.13 -6.82
N VAL A 70 -6.78 9.90 -6.76
CA VAL A 70 -8.13 9.35 -6.77
C VAL A 70 -8.43 8.92 -8.20
N MET A 71 -8.80 7.65 -8.37
CA MET A 71 -8.97 7.04 -9.69
C MET A 71 -9.90 5.84 -9.63
N GLU A 72 -10.53 5.54 -10.76
CA GLU A 72 -11.07 4.23 -11.06
C GLU A 72 -10.11 3.53 -12.03
N THR A 73 -9.71 2.29 -11.71
CA THR A 73 -8.72 1.54 -12.49
C THR A 73 -8.86 0.05 -12.23
N ARG A 74 -8.21 -0.77 -13.06
CA ARG A 74 -8.05 -2.21 -12.85
C ARG A 74 -6.60 -2.58 -12.54
N VAL A 75 -6.42 -3.79 -12.01
CA VAL A 75 -5.10 -4.44 -11.95
C VAL A 75 -4.74 -4.94 -13.36
N GLY A 76 -3.76 -4.30 -13.98
CA GLY A 76 -3.28 -4.63 -15.31
C GLY A 76 -2.24 -5.76 -15.34
N GLN A 77 -1.45 -5.91 -14.27
CA GLN A 77 -0.40 -6.94 -14.20
C GLN A 77 -0.14 -7.38 -12.75
N LYS A 78 0.14 -8.68 -12.59
CA LYS A 78 0.65 -9.29 -11.35
C LYS A 78 2.13 -9.60 -11.52
N ILE A 79 2.98 -9.02 -10.68
CA ILE A 79 4.43 -9.14 -10.75
C ILE A 79 4.96 -9.80 -9.46
N PRO A 80 5.31 -11.10 -9.49
CA PRO A 80 6.03 -11.74 -8.39
C PRO A 80 7.51 -11.34 -8.43
N ASN A 81 8.14 -11.18 -7.26
CA ASN A 81 9.53 -10.79 -7.09
C ASN A 81 9.93 -9.60 -8.01
N PRO A 82 9.27 -8.44 -7.89
CA PRO A 82 9.49 -7.32 -8.78
C PRO A 82 10.93 -6.79 -8.64
N THR A 83 11.52 -6.35 -9.74
CA THR A 83 12.64 -5.39 -9.69
C THR A 83 12.07 -3.99 -9.51
N TRP A 84 12.87 -3.09 -8.93
CA TRP A 84 12.47 -1.69 -8.78
C TRP A 84 13.40 -0.77 -9.57
N THR A 85 12.80 0.04 -10.43
CA THR A 85 13.49 1.11 -11.16
C THR A 85 12.99 2.45 -10.63
N PRO A 86 13.82 3.20 -9.87
CA PRO A 86 13.43 4.52 -9.38
C PRO A 86 13.10 5.46 -10.54
N THR A 87 11.96 6.17 -10.43
CA THR A 87 11.57 7.22 -11.38
C THR A 87 12.52 8.41 -11.30
N ALA A 88 12.55 9.25 -12.34
CA ALA A 88 13.39 10.44 -12.38
C ALA A 88 13.16 11.34 -11.14
N GLY A 89 11.91 11.57 -10.76
CA GLY A 89 11.58 12.36 -9.56
C GLY A 89 12.08 11.75 -8.24
N ILE A 90 12.03 10.42 -8.10
CA ILE A 90 12.60 9.75 -6.92
C ILE A 90 14.12 9.90 -6.91
N ARG A 91 14.80 9.71 -8.05
CA ARG A 91 16.26 9.90 -8.15
C ARG A 91 16.67 11.30 -7.75
N GLN A 92 15.97 12.31 -8.28
CA GLN A 92 16.25 13.71 -8.00
C GLN A 92 16.15 14.00 -6.49
N ARG A 93 15.04 13.63 -5.84
CA ARG A 93 14.86 13.81 -4.39
C ARG A 93 15.85 13.02 -3.54
N SER A 94 16.26 11.83 -3.99
CA SER A 94 17.31 11.07 -3.29
C SER A 94 18.66 11.75 -3.41
N LEU A 95 19.01 12.28 -4.58
CA LEU A 95 20.26 13.02 -4.81
C LEU A 95 20.33 14.31 -3.98
N GLU A 96 19.22 15.04 -3.84
CA GLU A 96 19.11 16.22 -2.96
C GLU A 96 19.40 15.90 -1.48
N ARG A 97 19.24 14.63 -1.08
CA ARG A 97 19.57 14.13 0.26
C ARG A 97 20.95 13.45 0.33
N GLY A 98 21.76 13.57 -0.72
CA GLY A 98 23.07 12.92 -0.81
C GLY A 98 23.03 11.41 -1.09
N ILE A 99 21.87 10.86 -1.47
CA ILE A 99 21.68 9.43 -1.72
C ILE A 99 21.66 9.15 -3.22
N LYS A 100 22.69 8.46 -3.73
CA LYS A 100 22.74 7.99 -5.12
C LYS A 100 22.09 6.60 -5.25
N LEU A 101 20.92 6.55 -5.86
CA LEU A 101 20.20 5.29 -6.10
C LEU A 101 20.77 4.52 -7.31
N PRO A 102 20.81 3.19 -7.26
CA PRO A 102 21.19 2.37 -8.41
C PRO A 102 20.18 2.52 -9.57
N PRO A 103 20.56 2.19 -10.82
CA PRO A 103 19.64 2.21 -11.95
C PRO A 103 18.47 1.25 -11.73
N VAL A 104 18.75 0.05 -11.21
CA VAL A 104 17.74 -0.97 -10.88
C VAL A 104 18.12 -1.57 -9.53
N VAL A 105 17.13 -1.75 -8.66
CA VAL A 105 17.23 -2.58 -7.46
C VAL A 105 16.66 -3.96 -7.80
N PRO A 106 17.46 -5.04 -7.67
CA PRO A 106 16.98 -6.38 -7.96
C PRO A 106 15.92 -6.83 -6.95
N ALA A 107 15.22 -7.92 -7.27
CA ALA A 107 14.34 -8.57 -6.29
C ALA A 107 15.15 -9.04 -5.07
N GLY A 108 14.58 -8.90 -3.87
CA GLY A 108 15.25 -9.31 -2.63
C GLY A 108 14.72 -8.60 -1.39
N PRO A 109 15.26 -8.90 -0.20
CA PRO A 109 14.80 -8.34 1.07
C PRO A 109 14.83 -6.80 1.13
N ASN A 110 15.80 -6.19 0.45
CA ASN A 110 16.00 -4.74 0.44
C ASN A 110 15.21 -4.01 -0.65
N ASN A 111 14.46 -4.74 -1.49
CA ASN A 111 13.68 -4.11 -2.55
C ASN A 111 12.48 -3.35 -1.96
N PRO A 112 12.33 -2.05 -2.22
CA PRO A 112 11.25 -1.25 -1.64
C PRO A 112 9.85 -1.65 -2.11
N LEU A 113 9.74 -2.44 -3.18
CA LEU A 113 8.48 -3.02 -3.65
C LEU A 113 8.11 -4.34 -2.94
N GLY A 114 8.98 -4.86 -2.08
CA GLY A 114 8.79 -6.17 -1.45
C GLY A 114 8.80 -7.31 -2.46
N ARG A 115 8.04 -8.38 -2.18
CA ARG A 115 8.02 -9.62 -2.99
C ARG A 115 6.88 -9.69 -4.01
N TYR A 116 5.91 -8.80 -3.95
CA TYR A 116 4.72 -8.85 -4.80
C TYR A 116 4.29 -7.42 -5.14
N ALA A 117 3.92 -7.21 -6.40
CA ALA A 117 3.32 -5.97 -6.87
C ALA A 117 2.16 -6.24 -7.84
N LEU A 118 1.12 -5.44 -7.71
CA LEU A 118 -0.02 -5.34 -8.62
C LEU A 118 0.10 -4.00 -9.35
N ARG A 119 0.33 -4.04 -10.65
CA ARG A 119 0.38 -2.84 -11.49
C ARG A 119 -1.02 -2.39 -11.83
N LEU A 120 -1.30 -1.12 -11.57
CA LEU A 120 -2.57 -0.51 -11.93
C LEU A 120 -2.52 -0.06 -13.39
N ALA A 121 -3.63 -0.18 -14.11
CA ALA A 121 -3.72 0.25 -15.50
C ALA A 121 -3.86 1.78 -15.66
N HIS A 122 -3.96 2.52 -14.56
CA HIS A 122 -4.05 3.98 -14.56
C HIS A 122 -2.76 4.62 -15.11
N GLY A 123 -2.93 5.72 -15.84
CA GLY A 123 -1.83 6.41 -16.52
C GLY A 123 -1.12 5.49 -17.51
N ASN A 124 0.22 5.45 -17.43
CA ASN A 124 1.06 4.52 -18.18
C ASN A 124 1.51 3.32 -17.31
N GLY A 125 0.76 3.05 -16.23
CA GLY A 125 1.03 1.95 -15.31
C GLY A 125 2.12 2.26 -14.28
N GLU A 126 2.38 3.52 -13.98
CA GLU A 126 3.37 3.96 -12.98
C GLU A 126 2.95 3.66 -11.53
N TYR A 127 1.65 3.48 -11.27
CA TYR A 127 1.12 3.21 -9.93
C TYR A 127 1.01 1.71 -9.63
N LEU A 128 1.40 1.35 -8.41
CA LEU A 128 1.47 -0.02 -7.92
C LEU A 128 0.74 -0.15 -6.57
N ILE A 129 0.09 -1.28 -6.35
CA ILE A 129 -0.17 -1.80 -5.00
C ILE A 129 0.91 -2.85 -4.73
N HIS A 130 1.75 -2.68 -3.71
CA HIS A 130 2.93 -3.51 -3.54
C HIS A 130 3.30 -3.73 -2.07
N GLY A 131 4.15 -4.73 -1.82
CA GLY A 131 4.74 -4.95 -0.50
C GLY A 131 5.76 -3.88 -0.14
N THR A 132 6.39 -3.95 1.02
CA THR A 132 7.48 -3.02 1.33
C THR A 132 8.56 -3.69 2.17
N SER A 133 9.80 -3.21 2.03
CA SER A 133 10.91 -3.55 2.94
C SER A 133 10.94 -2.69 4.20
N ALA A 134 10.08 -1.66 4.29
CA ALA A 134 9.94 -0.77 5.44
C ALA A 134 8.53 -0.90 6.03
N PRO A 135 8.26 -1.91 6.88
CA PRO A 135 6.91 -2.21 7.38
C PRO A 135 6.28 -1.03 8.13
N ASP A 136 7.09 -0.25 8.85
CA ASP A 136 6.65 0.94 9.59
C ASP A 136 6.10 2.06 8.69
N SER A 137 6.22 1.92 7.36
CA SER A 137 5.60 2.85 6.39
C SER A 137 4.12 2.58 6.12
N VAL A 138 3.58 1.44 6.55
CA VAL A 138 2.16 1.11 6.40
C VAL A 138 1.35 1.85 7.46
N GLY A 139 0.23 2.47 7.08
CA GLY A 139 -0.53 3.38 7.93
C GLY A 139 0.03 4.81 7.95
N LEU A 140 0.97 5.15 7.07
CA LEU A 140 1.55 6.49 6.93
C LEU A 140 1.48 7.02 5.48
N ARG A 141 1.60 8.34 5.34
CA ARG A 141 1.70 9.07 4.06
C ARG A 141 3.17 9.33 3.73
N VAL A 142 3.83 8.38 3.07
CA VAL A 142 5.30 8.40 2.86
C VAL A 142 5.76 7.91 1.49
N SER A 143 4.85 7.39 0.67
CA SER A 143 5.20 6.90 -0.67
C SER A 143 5.24 8.06 -1.69
N SER A 144 5.68 7.78 -2.92
CA SER A 144 5.61 8.73 -4.04
C SER A 144 4.41 8.42 -4.96
N GLY A 145 3.26 8.09 -4.38
CA GLY A 145 2.00 7.85 -5.08
C GLY A 145 1.54 6.39 -5.10
N CYS A 146 2.44 5.42 -4.98
CA CYS A 146 2.07 4.01 -4.90
C CYS A 146 1.44 3.63 -3.53
N ILE A 147 0.75 2.50 -3.50
CA ILE A 147 0.10 1.95 -2.31
C ILE A 147 0.98 0.84 -1.73
N ARG A 148 1.38 0.98 -0.46
CA ARG A 148 2.23 0.03 0.27
C ARG A 148 1.40 -0.85 1.20
N MET A 149 1.74 -2.12 1.26
CA MET A 149 1.12 -3.12 2.13
C MET A 149 2.19 -3.91 2.89
N ASN A 150 1.82 -4.49 4.04
CA ASN A 150 2.70 -5.42 4.73
C ASN A 150 2.92 -6.69 3.89
N ALA A 151 4.04 -7.38 4.13
CA ALA A 151 4.42 -8.56 3.35
C ALA A 151 3.37 -9.70 3.37
N PRO A 152 2.73 -10.04 4.50
CA PRO A 152 1.65 -11.04 4.50
C PRO A 152 0.42 -10.56 3.72
N ASP A 153 0.04 -9.30 3.89
CA ASP A 153 -1.17 -8.72 3.31
C ASP A 153 -1.09 -8.65 1.78
N ILE A 154 0.02 -8.15 1.24
CA ILE A 154 0.21 -8.13 -0.21
C ILE A 154 0.27 -9.54 -0.79
N LYS A 155 0.83 -10.52 -0.07
CA LYS A 155 0.87 -11.90 -0.54
C LYS A 155 -0.54 -12.48 -0.63
N ALA A 156 -1.37 -12.25 0.39
CA ALA A 156 -2.76 -12.67 0.41
C ALA A 156 -3.56 -12.03 -0.74
N LEU A 157 -3.50 -10.69 -0.85
CA LEU A 157 -4.18 -9.94 -1.92
C LEU A 157 -3.68 -10.37 -3.31
N PHE A 158 -2.37 -10.51 -3.49
CA PHE A 158 -1.79 -10.98 -4.75
C PHE A 158 -2.28 -12.36 -5.12
N SER A 159 -2.53 -13.25 -4.16
CA SER A 159 -2.98 -14.61 -4.44
C SER A 159 -4.47 -14.65 -4.81
N SER A 160 -5.28 -13.79 -4.19
CA SER A 160 -6.74 -13.77 -4.36
C SER A 160 -7.22 -12.93 -5.54
N VAL A 161 -6.53 -11.84 -5.87
CA VAL A 161 -6.95 -10.93 -6.96
C VAL A 161 -6.80 -11.61 -8.31
N ARG A 162 -7.88 -11.59 -9.08
CA ARG A 162 -7.90 -12.02 -10.49
C ARG A 162 -7.53 -10.84 -11.38
N THR A 163 -6.65 -11.06 -12.35
CA THR A 163 -6.50 -10.14 -13.49
C THR A 163 -7.54 -10.53 -14.52
N GLU A 164 -8.33 -9.56 -14.99
CA GLU A 164 -9.17 -9.79 -16.15
C GLU A 164 -8.25 -10.12 -17.34
N ARG A 165 -8.48 -11.29 -17.96
CA ARG A 165 -7.90 -11.53 -19.29
C ARG A 165 -8.64 -10.60 -20.24
N ARG A 166 -7.89 -9.90 -21.08
CA ARG A 166 -8.47 -9.25 -22.26
C ARG A 166 -9.27 -10.25 -23.08
#